data_AF-A0A182LRS9-F1
#
_entry.id   AF-A0A182LRS9-F1
#
_cell.length_a   1.000
_cell.length_b   1.000
_cell.length_c   1.000
_cell.angle_alpha   90.00
_cell.angle_beta   90.00
_cell.angle_gamma   90.00
#
_symmetry.space_group_name_H-M   'P 1'
#
loop_
_entity.id
_entity.type
_entity.pdbx_description
1 polymer ?
#
loop_
_entity_poly.entity_id
_entity_poly.type
_entity_poly.pdbx_seq_one_letter_code
_entity_poly.pdbx_strand_id
1 'polypeptide(L)'
;MLIQAPETMQKYCALTKGIIDSFLLAYESNLPPLQSMEHVFVISVLGALTNLAAFAEGRAFLAQQEEVVQLMKKMVLDQERWSFLHFRFMKRMVLTFAYNMSLEDPVAYFMLSEEQFVSCVLRTLSLNDPTDVVAVGVAIIYRLLSTSLQAGIPSALPEKIPWAMIKTMKNSPDKQLGEIATSLLNVMEMTETTGF
;
A
#
# COMPACT_ATOMS: atom_id res chain seq x y z
N MET A 1 21.94 -14.47 -19.77
CA MET A 1 21.94 -13.30 -18.86
C MET A 1 20.66 -13.16 -18.03
N LEU A 2 19.53 -13.80 -18.38
CA LEU A 2 18.27 -13.77 -17.59
C LEU A 2 18.23 -14.74 -16.37
N ILE A 3 19.14 -15.72 -16.30
CA ILE A 3 19.15 -16.75 -15.25
C ILE A 3 19.54 -16.20 -13.86
N GLN A 4 20.26 -15.07 -13.81
CA GLN A 4 20.70 -14.44 -12.55
C GLN A 4 19.73 -13.38 -12.00
N ALA A 5 18.68 -13.03 -12.75
CA ALA A 5 17.74 -11.98 -12.34
C ALA A 5 16.97 -12.34 -11.05
N PRO A 6 16.48 -13.58 -10.84
CA PRO A 6 15.83 -13.98 -9.58
C PRO A 6 16.76 -13.85 -8.37
N GLU A 7 17.96 -14.43 -8.46
CA GLU A 7 18.95 -14.39 -7.37
C GLU A 7 19.40 -12.96 -7.03
N THR A 8 19.58 -12.11 -8.06
CA THR A 8 19.96 -10.71 -7.87
C THR A 8 18.83 -9.92 -7.20
N MET A 9 17.57 -10.19 -7.56
CA MET A 9 16.43 -9.54 -6.92
C MET A 9 16.28 -9.99 -5.47
N GLN A 10 16.39 -11.28 -5.18
CA GLN A 10 16.36 -11.79 -3.80
C GLN A 10 17.42 -11.10 -2.94
N LYS A 11 18.64 -10.95 -3.45
CA LYS A 11 19.71 -10.18 -2.79
C LYS A 11 19.33 -8.72 -2.59
N TYR A 12 18.75 -8.08 -3.60
CA TYR A 12 18.30 -6.69 -3.51
C TYR A 12 17.17 -6.51 -2.47
N CYS A 13 16.22 -7.44 -2.41
CA CYS A 13 15.12 -7.42 -1.46
C CYS A 13 15.59 -7.69 -0.03
N ALA A 14 16.52 -8.63 0.16
CA ALA A 14 17.17 -8.86 1.45
C ALA A 14 17.97 -7.63 1.90
N LEU A 15 18.71 -6.99 0.99
CA LEU A 15 19.43 -5.74 1.26
C LEU A 15 18.45 -4.62 1.64
N THR A 16 17.38 -4.46 0.87
CA THR A 16 16.36 -3.43 1.10
C THR A 16 15.68 -3.61 2.44
N LYS A 17 15.29 -4.84 2.77
CA LYS A 17 14.77 -5.21 4.09
C LYS A 17 15.76 -4.82 5.20
N GLY A 18 17.03 -5.20 5.07
CA GLY A 18 18.06 -4.88 6.05
C GLY A 18 18.26 -3.38 6.24
N ILE A 19 18.24 -2.60 5.16
CA ILE A 19 18.35 -1.14 5.18
C ILE A 19 17.15 -0.51 5.88
N ILE A 20 15.92 -0.90 5.53
CA ILE A 20 14.69 -0.36 6.12
C ILE A 20 14.61 -0.73 7.60
N ASP A 21 14.87 -1.98 7.95
CA ASP A 21 14.86 -2.44 9.33
C ASP A 21 15.88 -1.67 10.18
N SER A 22 17.09 -1.47 9.66
CA SER A 22 18.14 -0.72 10.35
C SER A 22 17.76 0.76 10.51
N PHE A 23 17.17 1.36 9.47
CA PHE A 23 16.73 2.75 9.52
C PHE A 23 15.59 2.97 10.52
N LEU A 24 14.58 2.11 10.49
CA LEU A 24 13.47 2.18 11.43
C LEU A 24 13.92 1.93 12.87
N LEU A 25 14.90 1.04 13.08
CA LEU A 25 15.47 0.80 14.40
C LEU A 25 16.31 1.98 14.90
N ALA A 26 17.10 2.60 14.03
CA ALA A 26 17.99 3.70 14.41
C ALA A 26 17.22 4.98 14.76
N TYR A 27 16.13 5.24 14.05
CA TYR A 27 15.40 6.50 14.17
C TYR A 27 14.05 6.38 14.88
N GLU A 28 13.42 5.21 14.93
CA GLU A 28 12.10 4.99 15.51
C GLU A 28 11.08 6.09 15.14
N SER A 29 10.83 7.02 16.07
CA SER A 29 9.93 8.17 15.91
C SER A 29 10.64 9.49 15.54
N ASN A 30 11.97 9.53 15.61
CA ASN A 30 12.84 10.69 15.38
C ASN A 30 13.60 10.56 14.05
N LEU A 31 12.88 10.67 12.94
CA LEU A 31 13.49 10.61 11.61
C LEU A 31 14.55 11.69 11.40
N PRO A 32 15.60 11.39 10.61
CA PRO A 32 16.58 12.39 10.23
C PRO A 32 15.92 13.41 9.28
N PRO A 33 16.53 14.61 9.12
CA PRO A 33 16.03 15.63 8.21
C PRO A 33 15.80 15.07 6.80
N LEU A 34 14.79 15.57 6.08
CA LEU A 34 14.44 15.06 4.74
C LEU A 34 15.59 15.15 3.72
N GLN A 35 16.51 16.10 3.92
CA GLN A 35 17.70 16.29 3.07
C GLN A 35 18.93 15.52 3.54
N SER A 36 18.84 14.79 4.66
CA SER A 36 19.93 13.94 5.14
C SER A 36 20.24 12.82 4.14
N MET A 37 21.49 12.39 4.07
CA MET A 37 21.88 11.30 3.18
C MET A 37 21.15 10.01 3.53
N GLU A 38 20.90 9.78 4.82
CA GLU A 38 20.20 8.62 5.34
C GLU A 38 18.74 8.60 4.87
N HIS A 39 18.03 9.72 4.97
CA HIS A 39 16.66 9.81 4.47
C HIS A 39 16.61 9.62 2.95
N VAL A 40 17.46 10.33 2.21
CA VAL A 40 17.52 10.24 0.74
C VAL A 40 17.86 8.82 0.29
N PHE A 41 18.78 8.15 0.98
CA PHE A 41 19.19 6.78 0.67
C PHE A 41 18.04 5.78 0.86
N VAL A 42 17.37 5.80 2.01
CA VAL A 42 16.23 4.88 2.26
C VAL A 42 15.07 5.14 1.31
N ILE A 43 14.76 6.41 1.05
CA ILE A 43 13.74 6.78 0.05
C ILE A 43 14.13 6.28 -1.34
N SER A 44 15.41 6.35 -1.72
CA SER A 44 15.88 5.87 -3.04
C SER A 44 15.75 4.36 -3.18
N VAL A 45 16.07 3.61 -2.13
CA VAL A 45 15.94 2.14 -2.10
C VAL A 45 14.45 1.73 -2.19
N LEU A 46 13.58 2.36 -1.41
CA LEU A 46 12.13 2.14 -1.50
C LEU A 46 11.56 2.55 -2.87
N GLY A 47 12.03 3.67 -3.41
CA GLY A 47 11.62 4.20 -4.71
C GLY A 47 11.95 3.24 -5.85
N ALA A 48 13.10 2.56 -5.80
CA ALA A 48 13.46 1.56 -6.79
C ALA A 48 12.52 0.35 -6.80
N LEU A 49 12.15 -0.19 -5.62
CA LEU A 49 11.14 -1.26 -5.52
C LEU A 49 9.77 -0.78 -6.00
N THR A 50 9.37 0.43 -5.60
CA THR A 50 8.08 1.03 -5.99
C THR A 50 7.98 1.18 -7.50
N ASN A 51 9.05 1.68 -8.13
CA ASN A 51 9.14 1.85 -9.57
C ASN A 51 9.14 0.52 -10.30
N LEU A 52 9.84 -0.49 -9.79
CA LEU A 52 9.82 -1.83 -10.39
C LEU A 52 8.40 -2.42 -10.36
N ALA A 53 7.69 -2.29 -9.23
CA ALA A 53 6.30 -2.74 -9.12
C ALA A 53 5.34 -1.93 -10.03
N ALA A 54 5.71 -0.72 -10.45
CA ALA A 54 4.88 0.08 -11.36
C ALA A 54 4.80 -0.51 -12.79
N PHE A 55 5.73 -1.37 -13.19
CA PHE A 55 5.71 -2.09 -14.48
C PHE A 55 5.17 -3.51 -14.35
N ALA A 56 4.42 -3.99 -15.35
CA ALA A 56 3.72 -5.28 -15.30
C ALA A 56 4.66 -6.46 -15.08
N GLU A 57 5.74 -6.51 -15.85
CA GLU A 57 6.77 -7.54 -15.77
C GLU A 57 7.49 -7.47 -14.42
N GLY A 58 7.72 -6.25 -13.92
CA GLY A 58 8.36 -6.01 -12.63
C GLY A 58 7.51 -6.48 -11.45
N ARG A 59 6.23 -6.09 -11.38
CA ARG A 59 5.32 -6.56 -10.31
C ARG A 59 5.07 -8.06 -10.39
N ALA A 60 4.87 -8.64 -11.58
CA ALA A 60 4.64 -10.07 -11.73
C ALA A 60 5.86 -10.88 -11.23
N PHE A 61 7.06 -10.38 -11.51
CA PHE A 61 8.29 -10.96 -10.99
C PHE A 61 8.43 -10.82 -9.47
N LEU A 62 8.15 -9.63 -8.93
CA LEU A 62 8.19 -9.37 -7.49
C LEU A 62 7.14 -10.19 -6.70
N ALA A 63 5.94 -10.37 -7.25
CA ALA A 63 4.85 -11.11 -6.63
C ALA A 63 5.17 -12.60 -6.41
N GLN A 64 6.12 -13.15 -7.18
CA GLN A 64 6.60 -14.52 -7.03
C GLN A 64 7.65 -14.67 -5.91
N GLN A 65 8.15 -13.57 -5.34
CA GLN A 65 9.17 -13.60 -4.30
C GLN A 65 8.51 -13.41 -2.92
N GLU A 66 8.46 -14.47 -2.12
CA GLU A 66 7.82 -14.43 -0.80
C GLU A 66 8.42 -13.35 0.10
N GLU A 67 9.74 -13.18 0.08
CA GLU A 67 10.44 -12.18 0.88
C GLU A 67 10.00 -10.75 0.55
N VAL A 68 9.61 -10.50 -0.70
CA VAL A 68 9.10 -9.19 -1.15
C VAL A 68 7.72 -8.93 -0.61
N VAL A 69 6.84 -9.94 -0.67
CA VAL A 69 5.48 -9.85 -0.13
C VAL A 69 5.51 -9.67 1.39
N GLN A 70 6.41 -10.38 2.09
CA GLN A 70 6.60 -10.22 3.54
C GLN A 70 7.20 -8.85 3.89
N LEU A 71 8.16 -8.34 3.10
CA LEU A 71 8.69 -7.00 3.26
C LEU A 71 7.60 -5.93 3.07
N MET A 72 6.78 -6.06 2.03
CA MET A 72 5.62 -5.19 1.79
C MET A 72 4.69 -5.17 3.01
N LYS A 73 4.29 -6.35 3.50
CA LYS A 73 3.44 -6.48 4.70
C LYS A 73 4.07 -5.74 5.87
N LYS A 74 5.31 -6.04 6.20
CA LYS A 74 6.02 -5.41 7.32
C LYS A 74 6.03 -3.89 7.21
N MET A 75 6.41 -3.34 6.05
CA MET A 75 6.47 -1.89 5.85
C MET A 75 5.10 -1.22 6.02
N VAL A 76 4.01 -1.87 5.58
CA VAL A 76 2.65 -1.35 5.77
C VAL A 76 2.24 -1.37 7.24
N LEU A 77 2.57 -2.43 7.98
CA LEU A 77 2.30 -2.50 9.43
C LEU A 77 3.12 -1.48 10.23
N ASP A 78 4.37 -1.21 9.82
CA ASP A 78 5.22 -0.23 10.48
C ASP A 78 4.73 1.22 10.32
N GLN A 79 3.82 1.48 9.37
CA GLN A 79 3.21 2.82 9.18
C GLN A 79 2.47 3.32 10.41
N GLU A 80 2.00 2.44 11.28
CA GLU A 80 1.34 2.85 12.53
C GLU A 80 2.27 3.62 13.46
N ARG A 81 3.58 3.38 13.35
CA ARG A 81 4.61 4.07 14.13
C ARG A 81 4.93 5.45 13.55
N TRP A 82 4.41 5.76 12.37
CA TRP A 82 4.79 6.93 11.57
C TRP A 82 3.76 8.06 11.73
N SER A 83 3.43 8.46 12.95
CA SER A 83 2.34 9.41 13.23
C SER A 83 2.62 10.87 12.82
N PHE A 84 3.83 11.20 12.36
CA PHE A 84 4.24 12.57 12.07
C PHE A 84 4.21 12.89 10.57
N LEU A 85 3.92 14.17 10.25
CA LEU A 85 3.93 14.68 8.86
C LEU A 85 5.25 14.41 8.12
N HIS A 86 6.35 14.29 8.88
CA HIS A 86 7.70 13.99 8.37
C HIS A 86 7.80 12.61 7.70
N PHE A 87 6.88 11.68 8.02
CA PHE A 87 6.81 10.37 7.38
C PHE A 87 5.95 10.34 6.12
N ARG A 88 5.31 11.45 5.72
CA ARG A 88 4.38 11.50 4.59
C ARG A 88 4.93 10.82 3.33
N PHE A 89 6.16 11.14 2.94
CA PHE A 89 6.77 10.59 1.72
C PHE A 89 7.00 9.09 1.83
N MET A 90 7.48 8.63 2.99
CA MET A 90 7.71 7.21 3.25
C MET A 90 6.40 6.42 3.28
N LYS A 91 5.37 6.92 3.99
CA LYS A 91 4.02 6.34 3.99
C LYS A 91 3.47 6.21 2.58
N ARG A 92 3.49 7.31 1.82
CA ARG A 92 2.97 7.34 0.46
C ARG A 92 3.68 6.32 -0.43
N MET A 93 5.01 6.25 -0.39
CA MET A 93 5.75 5.30 -1.21
C MET A 93 5.47 3.85 -0.83
N VAL A 94 5.44 3.53 0.46
CA VAL A 94 5.14 2.18 0.93
C VAL A 94 3.72 1.76 0.51
N LEU A 95 2.72 2.66 0.64
CA LEU A 95 1.38 2.39 0.15
C LEU A 95 1.35 2.27 -1.37
N THR A 96 2.12 3.08 -2.10
CA THR A 96 2.15 3.02 -3.57
C THR A 96 2.78 1.70 -4.04
N PHE A 97 3.84 1.25 -3.36
CA PHE A 97 4.41 -0.06 -3.60
C PHE A 97 3.39 -1.18 -3.34
N ALA A 98 2.69 -1.12 -2.21
CA ALA A 98 1.64 -2.07 -1.89
C ALA A 98 0.49 -2.06 -2.90
N TYR A 99 0.04 -0.88 -3.33
CA TYR A 99 -0.96 -0.72 -4.39
C TYR A 99 -0.50 -1.36 -5.71
N ASN A 100 0.74 -1.06 -6.14
CA ASN A 100 1.29 -1.62 -7.38
C ASN A 100 1.37 -3.15 -7.33
N MET A 101 1.77 -3.71 -6.18
CA MET A 101 1.84 -5.14 -5.97
C MET A 101 0.44 -5.79 -5.94
N SER A 102 -0.56 -5.12 -5.37
CA SER A 102 -1.94 -5.63 -5.31
C SER A 102 -2.66 -5.70 -6.67
N LEU A 103 -2.06 -5.13 -7.72
CA LEU A 103 -2.53 -5.35 -9.09
C LEU A 103 -2.33 -6.80 -9.55
N GLU A 104 -1.45 -7.57 -8.90
CA GLU A 104 -1.35 -9.02 -9.07
C GLU A 104 -2.33 -9.73 -8.12
N ASP A 105 -3.26 -10.51 -8.66
CA ASP A 105 -4.33 -11.17 -7.87
C ASP A 105 -3.81 -12.01 -6.69
N PRO A 106 -2.73 -12.82 -6.81
CA PRO A 106 -2.19 -13.57 -5.67
C PRO A 106 -1.80 -12.66 -4.49
N VAL A 107 -1.28 -11.46 -4.77
CA VAL A 107 -0.91 -10.51 -3.73
C VAL A 107 -2.15 -9.85 -3.14
N ALA A 108 -3.17 -9.52 -3.94
CA ALA A 108 -4.44 -9.00 -3.44
C ALA A 108 -5.14 -10.02 -2.52
N TYR A 109 -5.13 -11.31 -2.86
CA TYR A 109 -5.66 -12.37 -2.00
C TYR A 109 -4.88 -12.49 -0.70
N PHE A 110 -3.55 -12.43 -0.76
CA PHE A 110 -2.72 -12.38 0.43
C PHE A 110 -3.10 -11.18 1.33
N MET A 111 -3.20 -9.98 0.77
CA MET A 111 -3.60 -8.78 1.51
C MET A 111 -4.98 -8.91 2.15
N LEU A 112 -5.96 -9.46 1.42
CA LEU A 112 -7.30 -9.72 1.93
C LEU A 112 -7.30 -10.71 3.10
N SER A 113 -6.39 -11.70 3.08
CA SER A 113 -6.25 -12.68 4.17
C SER A 113 -5.58 -12.11 5.43
N GLU A 114 -4.96 -10.93 5.33
CA GLU A 114 -4.19 -10.30 6.39
C GLU A 114 -4.98 -9.16 7.04
N GLU A 115 -5.78 -9.48 8.08
CA GLU A 115 -6.65 -8.50 8.74
C GLU A 115 -5.90 -7.24 9.21
N GLN A 116 -4.72 -7.41 9.81
CA GLN A 116 -3.90 -6.29 10.28
C GLN A 116 -3.47 -5.38 9.13
N PHE A 117 -3.14 -5.96 7.97
CA PHE A 117 -2.75 -5.19 6.79
C PHE A 117 -3.90 -4.27 6.36
N VAL A 118 -5.09 -4.85 6.22
CA VAL A 118 -6.32 -4.12 5.85
C VAL A 118 -6.63 -3.03 6.87
N SER A 119 -6.52 -3.34 8.17
CA SER A 119 -6.72 -2.37 9.24
C SER A 119 -5.74 -1.20 9.18
N CYS A 120 -4.46 -1.43 8.89
CA CYS A 120 -3.48 -0.36 8.73
C CYS A 120 -3.82 0.56 7.55
N VAL A 121 -4.25 0.00 6.42
CA VAL A 121 -4.68 0.80 5.26
C VAL A 121 -5.95 1.61 5.58
N LEU A 122 -6.95 1.01 6.22
CA LEU A 122 -8.17 1.71 6.63
C LEU A 122 -7.91 2.86 7.63
N ARG A 123 -6.89 2.69 8.48
CA ARG A 123 -6.50 3.69 9.47
C ARG A 123 -5.97 4.97 8.82
N THR A 124 -5.38 4.92 7.62
CA THR A 124 -4.95 6.14 6.90
C THR A 124 -6.13 7.02 6.53
N LEU A 125 -7.32 6.43 6.31
CA LEU A 125 -8.55 7.19 6.15
C LEU A 125 -8.93 7.85 7.48
N SER A 126 -8.92 7.10 8.58
CA SER A 126 -9.45 7.56 9.87
C SER A 126 -8.58 8.61 10.59
N LEU A 127 -7.28 8.67 10.32
CA LEU A 127 -6.32 9.52 11.05
C LEU A 127 -6.06 10.90 10.43
N ASN A 128 -6.81 11.31 9.41
CA ASN A 128 -6.56 12.55 8.64
C ASN A 128 -5.11 12.61 8.10
N ASP A 129 -4.60 11.50 7.54
CA ASP A 129 -3.33 11.52 6.82
C ASP A 129 -3.38 12.53 5.65
N PRO A 130 -2.24 12.99 5.14
CA PRO A 130 -2.19 13.86 3.96
C PRO A 130 -2.98 13.29 2.78
N THR A 131 -3.65 14.16 2.02
CA THR A 131 -4.55 13.77 0.92
C THR A 131 -3.95 12.76 -0.06
N ASP A 132 -2.66 12.87 -0.36
CA ASP A 132 -1.96 11.95 -1.27
C ASP A 132 -1.70 10.56 -0.66
N VAL A 133 -1.55 10.46 0.67
CA VAL A 133 -1.48 9.18 1.38
C VAL A 133 -2.88 8.55 1.42
N VAL A 134 -3.90 9.35 1.76
CA VAL A 134 -5.30 8.93 1.81
C VAL A 134 -5.75 8.39 0.44
N ALA A 135 -5.45 9.10 -0.65
CA ALA A 135 -5.82 8.68 -2.01
C ALA A 135 -5.29 7.28 -2.36
N VAL A 136 -4.03 6.97 -1.99
CA VAL A 136 -3.48 5.63 -2.23
C VAL A 136 -4.15 4.59 -1.32
N GLY A 137 -4.45 4.94 -0.07
CA GLY A 137 -5.22 4.07 0.83
C GLY A 137 -6.60 3.70 0.27
N VAL A 138 -7.36 4.69 -0.23
CA VAL A 138 -8.65 4.45 -0.89
C VAL A 138 -8.47 3.57 -2.15
N ALA A 139 -7.43 3.80 -2.94
CA ALA A 139 -7.16 3.01 -4.14
C ALA A 139 -6.85 1.53 -3.82
N ILE A 140 -6.10 1.26 -2.74
CA ILE A 140 -5.86 -0.12 -2.26
C ILE A 140 -7.19 -0.75 -1.85
N ILE A 141 -8.00 -0.06 -1.03
CA ILE A 141 -9.30 -0.59 -0.57
C ILE A 141 -10.21 -0.90 -1.76
N TYR A 142 -10.29 0.01 -2.73
CA TYR A 142 -11.03 -0.20 -3.97
C TYR A 142 -10.55 -1.44 -4.72
N ARG A 143 -9.23 -1.61 -4.87
CA ARG A 143 -8.65 -2.78 -5.54
C ARG A 143 -9.00 -4.06 -4.79
N LEU A 144 -8.80 -4.11 -3.47
CA LEU A 144 -9.08 -5.30 -2.67
C LEU A 144 -10.57 -5.66 -2.69
N LEU A 145 -11.44 -4.67 -2.54
CA LEU A 145 -12.89 -4.88 -2.61
C LEU A 145 -13.31 -5.41 -3.98
N SER A 146 -12.89 -4.75 -5.06
CA SER A 146 -13.19 -5.19 -6.43
C SER A 146 -12.71 -6.62 -6.70
N THR A 147 -11.51 -6.96 -6.22
CA THR A 147 -10.93 -8.30 -6.36
C THR A 147 -11.74 -9.33 -5.60
N SER A 148 -12.13 -9.04 -4.35
CA SER A 148 -12.95 -9.97 -3.55
C SER A 148 -14.30 -10.26 -4.21
N LEU A 149 -14.93 -9.24 -4.79
CA LEU A 149 -16.21 -9.38 -5.47
C LEU A 149 -16.10 -10.17 -6.77
N GLN A 150 -15.10 -9.85 -7.60
CA GLN A 150 -14.85 -10.57 -8.85
C GLN A 150 -14.55 -12.05 -8.61
N ALA A 151 -13.83 -12.36 -7.52
CA ALA A 151 -13.49 -13.72 -7.13
C ALA A 151 -14.58 -14.43 -6.33
N GLY A 152 -15.66 -13.75 -5.94
CA GLY A 152 -16.72 -14.30 -5.07
C GLY A 152 -16.22 -14.69 -3.67
N ILE A 153 -15.19 -14.01 -3.17
CA ILE A 153 -14.59 -14.25 -1.86
C ILE A 153 -15.37 -13.43 -0.82
N PRO A 154 -16.02 -14.08 0.17
CA PRO A 154 -16.63 -13.36 1.28
C PRO A 154 -15.58 -12.53 2.02
N SER A 155 -15.86 -11.25 2.23
CA SER A 155 -14.92 -10.32 2.86
C SER A 155 -15.66 -9.44 3.86
N ALA A 156 -15.11 -9.32 5.07
CA ALA A 156 -15.59 -8.35 6.06
C ALA A 156 -15.11 -6.91 5.76
N LEU A 157 -14.36 -6.70 4.67
CA LEU A 157 -13.86 -5.38 4.28
C LEU A 157 -14.97 -4.32 4.13
N PRO A 158 -16.12 -4.57 3.47
CA PRO A 158 -17.19 -3.58 3.32
C PRO A 158 -17.68 -3.01 4.65
N GLU A 159 -17.78 -3.85 5.69
CA GLU A 159 -18.27 -3.45 7.03
C GLU A 159 -17.26 -2.57 7.77
N LYS A 160 -15.97 -2.67 7.44
CA LYS A 160 -14.89 -1.93 8.10
C LYS A 160 -14.56 -0.59 7.43
N ILE A 161 -15.08 -0.33 6.23
CA ILE A 161 -14.81 0.91 5.49
C ILE A 161 -15.57 2.09 6.16
N PRO A 162 -14.91 3.23 6.46
CA PRO A 162 -15.57 4.41 7.00
C PRO A 162 -16.36 5.16 5.91
N TRP A 163 -17.49 4.59 5.46
CA TRP A 163 -18.28 5.07 4.31
C TRP A 163 -18.73 6.53 4.40
N ALA A 164 -19.04 7.02 5.60
CA ALA A 164 -19.39 8.43 5.81
C ALA A 164 -18.25 9.36 5.35
N MET A 165 -17.01 8.98 5.66
CA MET A 165 -15.83 9.74 5.25
C MET A 165 -15.59 9.67 3.75
N ILE A 166 -15.73 8.48 3.15
CA ILE A 166 -15.62 8.31 1.68
C ILE A 166 -16.66 9.16 0.95
N LYS A 167 -17.89 9.25 1.46
CA LYS A 167 -18.94 10.13 0.92
C LYS A 167 -18.55 11.61 0.98
N THR A 168 -17.85 12.04 2.03
CA THR A 168 -17.29 13.41 2.10
C THR A 168 -16.16 13.62 1.08
N MET A 169 -15.27 12.62 0.91
CA MET A 169 -14.14 12.69 -0.03
C MET A 169 -14.58 12.87 -1.49
N LYS A 170 -15.75 12.35 -1.87
CA LYS A 170 -16.34 12.56 -3.21
C LYS A 170 -16.41 14.03 -3.61
N ASN A 171 -16.64 14.92 -2.64
CA ASN A 171 -16.77 16.37 -2.86
C ASN A 171 -15.46 17.13 -2.57
N SER A 172 -14.33 16.42 -2.46
CA SER A 172 -13.01 17.02 -2.24
C SER A 172 -12.66 17.99 -3.38
N PRO A 173 -11.97 19.11 -3.08
CA PRO A 173 -11.38 19.96 -4.12
C PRO A 173 -10.27 19.23 -4.92
N ASP A 174 -9.69 18.17 -4.35
CA ASP A 174 -8.79 17.27 -5.06
C ASP A 174 -9.61 16.32 -5.95
N LYS A 175 -9.56 16.57 -7.26
CA LYS A 175 -10.30 15.79 -8.28
C LYS A 175 -9.95 14.31 -8.25
N GLN A 176 -8.67 13.98 -8.07
CA GLN A 176 -8.22 12.59 -8.08
C GLN A 176 -8.79 11.83 -6.89
N LEU A 177 -8.77 12.45 -5.70
CA LEU A 177 -9.40 11.86 -4.53
C LEU A 177 -10.92 11.70 -4.72
N GLY A 178 -11.59 12.70 -5.31
CA GLY A 178 -13.03 12.64 -5.61
C GLY A 178 -13.40 11.52 -6.59
N GLU A 179 -12.59 11.30 -7.63
CA GLU A 179 -12.77 10.23 -8.62
C GLU A 179 -12.57 8.84 -8.01
N ILE A 180 -11.52 8.66 -7.19
CA ILE A 180 -11.25 7.38 -6.51
C ILE A 180 -12.37 7.09 -5.49
N ALA A 181 -12.80 8.08 -4.70
CA ALA A 181 -13.90 7.92 -3.76
C ALA A 181 -15.22 7.57 -4.46
N THR A 182 -15.50 8.20 -5.61
CA THR A 182 -16.66 7.88 -6.44
C THR A 182 -16.61 6.44 -6.94
N SER A 183 -15.44 5.99 -7.41
CA SER A 183 -15.26 4.62 -7.89
C SER A 183 -15.50 3.59 -6.78
N LEU A 184 -15.04 3.87 -5.55
CA LEU A 184 -15.29 3.01 -4.39
C LEU A 184 -16.76 2.96 -3.99
N LEU A 185 -17.48 4.09 -4.04
CA LEU A 185 -18.92 4.12 -3.75
C LEU A 185 -19.73 3.34 -4.78
N ASN A 186 -19.37 3.41 -6.07
CA ASN A 186 -20.07 2.67 -7.12
C ASN A 186 -19.95 1.15 -6.92
N VAL A 187 -18.80 0.66 -6.43
CA VAL A 187 -18.61 -0.76 -6.13
C VAL A 187 -19.52 -1.20 -4.96
N MET A 188 -19.71 -0.33 -3.96
CA MET A 188 -20.64 -0.60 -2.84
C MET A 188 -22.11 -0.71 -3.31
N GLU A 189 -22.55 0.18 -4.20
CA GLU A 189 -23.91 0.14 -4.75
C GLU A 189 -24.16 -1.16 -5.56
N MET A 190 -23.13 -1.67 -6.25
CA MET A 190 -23.19 -2.96 -6.92
C MET A 190 -23.30 -4.14 -5.94
N THR A 191 -22.65 -4.07 -4.77
CA THR A 191 -22.80 -5.11 -3.73
C THR A 191 -24.19 -5.14 -3.11
N GLU A 192 -24.77 -3.98 -2.80
CA GLU A 192 -26.11 -3.89 -2.20
C GLU A 192 -27.22 -4.37 -3.16
N THR A 193 -27.04 -4.18 -4.47
CA THR A 193 -27.99 -4.62 -5.49
C THR A 193 -27.88 -6.10 -5.85
N THR A 194 -26.73 -6.74 -5.59
CA THR A 194 -26.49 -8.15 -5.95
C THR A 194 -26.73 -9.14 -4.80
N GLY A 195 -27.00 -8.65 -3.58
CA GLY A 195 -27.46 -9.48 -2.46
C GLY A 195 -26.43 -10.48 -1.95
N PHE A 196 -25.15 -10.11 -1.99
CA PHE A 196 -24.06 -10.85 -1.33
C PHE A 196 -23.80 -10.31 0.08
#